data_AF-A0A8H8CRV4-F1
#
_entry.id   AF-A0A8H8CRV4-F1
#
_cell.length_a   1.000
_cell.length_b   1.000
_cell.length_c   1.000
_cell.angle_alpha   90.00
_cell.angle_beta   90.00
_cell.angle_gamma   90.00
#
_symmetry.space_group_name_H-M   'P 1'
#
loop_
_entity.id
_entity.type
_entity.pdbx_description
1 polymer ?
#
loop_
_entity_poly.entity_id
_entity_poly.type
_entity_poly.pdbx_seq_one_letter_code
_entity_poly.pdbx_strand_id
1 'polypeptide(L)'
;MAAFAPKAGCPMCGIVATASHTTPNSPRSPVFPPGSTQAEVVWRDENFTAYKEKANPVSSKGHIIIAFNLHVPSIYSLSSSDLPLLANVRNLATRLLTSLIPASTPLSPSTAAPPVPIYNNQFRIGFITPPFKDNKIPVTDHLHAHAFIGPADLAGWWRAVAYGPLAWYAIEDLIAEIRESVTNNRIKSGYENRQRAPIDMVPSAGARVGQADGQETTEPGIADLHLEHGEQGLIPSNSNLSPQSMSRQFLSSQNQIPHLRV
;
A
#
# COMPACT_ATOMS: atom_id res chain seq x y z
N MET A 1 2.74 -9.31 23.56
CA MET A 1 2.97 -7.96 22.99
C MET A 1 2.54 -8.02 21.54
N ALA A 2 1.64 -7.13 21.08
CA ALA A 2 1.25 -7.10 19.67
C ALA A 2 2.46 -6.64 18.82
N ALA A 3 2.79 -7.39 17.76
CA ALA A 3 4.03 -7.23 17.00
C ALA A 3 4.21 -5.83 16.37
N PHE A 4 3.10 -5.11 16.14
CA PHE A 4 3.10 -3.79 15.50
C PHE A 4 2.34 -2.72 16.31
N ALA A 5 2.32 -2.84 17.65
CA ALA A 5 1.69 -1.88 18.53
C ALA A 5 2.31 -0.47 18.39
N PRO A 6 1.51 0.61 18.53
CA PRO A 6 2.04 1.97 18.53
C PRO A 6 3.14 2.16 19.59
N LYS A 7 4.25 2.78 19.20
CA LYS A 7 5.41 3.00 20.07
C LYS A 7 5.40 4.41 20.64
N ALA A 8 5.49 4.52 21.97
CA ALA A 8 5.63 5.81 22.64
C ALA A 8 6.90 6.53 22.15
N GLY A 9 6.76 7.82 21.79
CA GLY A 9 7.84 8.62 21.25
C GLY A 9 8.12 8.44 19.75
N CYS A 10 7.43 7.53 19.05
CA CYS A 10 7.51 7.47 17.60
C CYS A 10 6.70 8.64 16.98
N PRO A 11 7.33 9.53 16.19
CA PRO A 11 6.63 10.69 15.60
C PRO A 11 5.43 10.30 14.74
N MET A 12 5.56 9.21 13.96
CA MET A 12 4.50 8.73 13.08
C MET A 12 3.33 8.12 13.85
N CYS A 13 3.59 7.35 14.90
CA CYS A 13 2.54 6.91 15.84
C CYS A 13 1.81 8.11 16.46
N GLY A 14 2.54 9.19 16.80
CA GLY A 14 1.94 10.43 17.33
C GLY A 14 1.01 11.12 16.32
N ILE A 15 1.41 11.19 15.05
CA ILE A 15 0.57 11.73 13.97
C ILE A 15 -0.69 10.87 13.78
N VAL A 16 -0.53 9.54 13.70
CA VAL A 16 -1.64 8.58 13.56
C VAL A 16 -2.62 8.68 14.73
N ALA A 17 -2.10 8.78 15.96
CA ALA A 17 -2.90 8.94 17.17
C ALA A 17 -3.65 10.27 17.18
N THR A 18 -2.99 11.38 16.83
CA THR A 18 -3.64 12.70 16.75
C THR A 18 -4.74 12.72 15.68
N ALA A 19 -4.49 12.08 14.54
CA ALA A 19 -5.46 11.94 13.47
C ALA A 19 -6.68 11.08 13.88
N SER A 20 -6.55 10.21 14.89
CA SER A 20 -7.62 9.31 15.33
C SER A 20 -8.83 9.98 15.93
N HIS A 21 -8.65 11.18 16.46
CA HIS A 21 -9.74 12.01 16.95
C HIS A 21 -10.53 12.70 15.83
N THR A 22 -10.14 12.50 14.56
CA THR A 22 -10.80 13.09 13.40
C THR A 22 -11.72 12.07 12.75
N THR A 23 -12.94 12.48 12.39
CA THR A 23 -13.90 11.59 11.71
C THR A 23 -13.33 11.12 10.36
N PRO A 24 -13.32 9.80 10.08
CA PRO A 24 -12.87 9.28 8.79
C PRO A 24 -13.64 9.89 7.62
N ASN A 25 -12.97 10.10 6.49
CA ASN A 25 -13.57 10.48 5.20
C ASN A 25 -14.46 11.74 5.16
N SER A 26 -14.40 12.61 6.17
CA SER A 26 -15.14 13.88 6.14
C SER A 26 -14.38 14.91 5.29
N PRO A 27 -14.97 15.48 4.22
CA PRO A 27 -14.33 16.54 3.45
C PRO A 27 -14.23 17.79 4.32
N ARG A 28 -13.08 17.96 4.97
CA ARG A 28 -12.76 19.20 5.67
C ARG A 28 -11.70 19.92 4.86
N SER A 29 -11.94 21.20 4.57
CA SER A 29 -10.84 22.13 4.33
C SER A 29 -10.21 22.38 5.70
N PRO A 30 -9.02 21.84 5.99
CA PRO A 30 -8.46 22.03 7.31
C PRO A 30 -8.01 23.49 7.43
N VAL A 31 -8.66 24.23 8.33
CA VAL A 31 -8.26 25.61 8.65
C VAL A 31 -7.11 25.52 9.62
N PHE A 32 -5.88 25.58 9.11
CA PHE A 32 -4.70 25.70 9.96
C PHE A 32 -4.41 27.18 10.21
N PRO A 33 -4.26 27.62 11.47
CA PRO A 33 -3.73 28.94 11.73
C PRO A 33 -2.34 29.06 11.10
N PRO A 34 -1.96 30.25 10.58
CA PRO A 34 -0.62 30.50 10.07
C PRO A 34 0.43 30.12 11.13
N GLY A 35 1.38 29.24 10.77
CA GLY A 35 2.41 28.75 11.69
C GLY A 35 2.07 27.46 12.44
N SER A 36 0.90 26.84 12.20
CA SER A 36 0.63 25.50 12.74
C SER A 36 1.66 24.49 12.26
N THR A 37 2.24 23.75 13.22
CA THR A 37 3.14 22.61 12.97
C THR A 37 2.39 21.29 12.81
N GLN A 38 1.06 21.31 12.95
CA GLN A 38 0.24 20.12 12.84
C GLN A 38 0.22 19.59 11.40
N ALA A 39 0.32 18.26 11.27
CA ALA A 39 0.23 17.60 9.98
C ALA A 39 -1.14 17.85 9.31
N GLU A 40 -1.13 18.27 8.05
CA GLU A 40 -2.33 18.44 7.25
C GLU A 40 -2.84 17.07 6.76
N VAL A 41 -3.62 16.38 7.61
CA VAL A 41 -4.20 15.07 7.27
C VAL A 41 -5.22 15.23 6.16
N VAL A 42 -4.97 14.55 5.03
CA VAL A 42 -5.82 14.57 3.83
C VAL A 42 -6.59 13.26 3.65
N TRP A 43 -6.17 12.19 4.33
CA TRP A 43 -6.88 10.91 4.32
C TRP A 43 -6.63 10.13 5.60
N ARG A 44 -7.64 9.37 6.02
CA ARG A 44 -7.54 8.42 7.12
C ARG A 44 -8.50 7.26 6.88
N ASP A 45 -7.98 6.05 7.04
CA ASP A 45 -8.77 4.83 7.16
C ASP A 45 -8.19 3.95 8.30
N GLU A 46 -8.55 2.67 8.34
CA GLU A 46 -8.08 1.71 9.33
C GLU A 46 -6.58 1.40 9.19
N ASN A 47 -6.05 1.37 7.98
CA ASN A 47 -4.69 0.95 7.68
C ASN A 47 -3.71 2.13 7.55
N PHE A 48 -4.18 3.28 7.08
CA PHE A 48 -3.35 4.41 6.69
C PHE A 48 -3.83 5.75 7.22
N THR A 49 -2.86 6.60 7.51
CA THR A 49 -3.04 8.04 7.70
C THR A 49 -2.16 8.75 6.67
N ALA A 50 -2.76 9.56 5.80
CA ALA A 50 -2.02 10.35 4.83
C ALA A 50 -2.11 11.85 5.14
N TYR A 51 -0.99 12.55 5.02
CA TYR A 51 -0.92 13.99 5.23
C TYR A 51 -0.04 14.68 4.20
N LYS A 52 -0.30 15.97 3.97
CA LYS A 52 0.50 16.81 3.08
C LYS A 52 1.74 17.31 3.81
N GLU A 53 2.92 17.12 3.22
CA GLU A 53 4.18 17.63 3.74
C GLU A 53 4.35 19.11 3.33
N LYS A 54 4.21 20.03 4.29
CA LYS A 54 4.27 21.48 4.05
C LYS A 54 5.56 22.13 4.55
N ALA A 55 6.19 21.55 5.56
CA ALA A 55 7.36 22.14 6.19
C ALA A 55 8.60 21.92 5.32
N ASN A 56 8.73 20.73 4.75
CA ASN A 56 9.85 20.34 3.91
C ASN A 56 9.38 19.46 2.74
N PRO A 57 8.54 19.96 1.81
CA PRO A 57 8.19 19.21 0.60
C PRO A 57 9.43 18.93 -0.24
N VAL A 58 9.47 17.81 -0.96
CA VAL A 58 10.52 17.56 -1.98
C VAL A 58 10.14 18.06 -3.37
N SER A 59 8.85 18.36 -3.59
CA SER A 59 8.32 18.86 -4.85
C SER A 59 7.46 20.10 -4.63
N SER A 60 7.64 21.11 -5.48
CA SER A 60 6.79 22.31 -5.53
C SER A 60 5.36 22.01 -5.95
N LYS A 61 5.12 20.88 -6.62
CA LYS A 61 3.80 20.47 -7.12
C LYS A 61 2.99 19.66 -6.11
N GLY A 62 3.64 19.07 -5.11
CA GLY A 62 2.98 18.33 -4.04
C GLY A 62 3.81 17.17 -3.51
N HIS A 63 3.78 16.99 -2.19
CA HIS A 63 4.40 15.90 -1.46
C HIS A 63 3.44 15.43 -0.36
N ILE A 64 3.10 14.14 -0.38
CA ILE A 64 2.21 13.46 0.55
C ILE A 64 3.02 12.36 1.23
N ILE A 65 2.81 12.22 2.53
CA ILE A 65 3.32 11.11 3.32
C ILE A 65 2.14 10.21 3.66
N ILE A 66 2.30 8.90 3.45
CA ILE A 66 1.31 7.88 3.83
C ILE A 66 1.95 7.01 4.91
N ALA A 67 1.52 7.20 6.15
CA ALA A 67 1.96 6.41 7.28
C ALA A 67 1.05 5.19 7.48
N PHE A 68 1.64 4.05 7.80
CA PHE A 68 0.90 2.89 8.29
C PHE A 68 0.39 3.21 9.69
N ASN A 69 -0.87 2.91 9.99
CA ASN A 69 -1.42 3.14 11.32
C ASN A 69 -0.79 2.20 12.37
N LEU A 70 -0.38 1.01 11.92
CA LEU A 70 0.44 0.08 12.69
C LEU A 70 1.91 0.50 12.65
N HIS A 71 2.65 0.22 13.73
CA HIS A 71 4.09 0.48 13.81
C HIS A 71 4.85 -0.62 13.06
N VAL A 72 4.83 -0.57 11.74
CA VAL A 72 5.65 -1.46 10.89
C VAL A 72 7.05 -0.84 10.82
N PRO A 73 8.15 -1.50 11.21
CA PRO A 73 9.44 -0.82 11.33
C PRO A 73 10.10 -0.50 9.98
N SER A 74 9.93 -1.37 8.98
CA SER A 74 10.54 -1.18 7.65
C SER A 74 9.87 -2.05 6.57
N ILE A 75 10.28 -1.90 5.32
CA ILE A 75 9.83 -2.77 4.22
C ILE A 75 10.18 -4.24 4.43
N TYR A 76 11.21 -4.54 5.23
CA TYR A 76 11.64 -5.91 5.51
C TYR A 76 10.70 -6.68 6.45
N SER A 77 9.69 -6.01 6.99
CA SER A 77 8.61 -6.64 7.75
C SER A 77 7.42 -7.02 6.88
N LEU A 78 7.43 -6.66 5.59
CA LEU A 78 6.36 -6.98 4.66
C LEU A 78 6.57 -8.39 4.08
N SER A 79 5.46 -9.09 3.94
CA SER A 79 5.38 -10.42 3.33
C SER A 79 4.53 -10.37 2.04
N SER A 80 4.37 -11.52 1.40
CA SER A 80 3.46 -11.66 0.25
C SER A 80 2.02 -11.31 0.59
N SER A 81 1.56 -11.65 1.80
CA SER A 81 0.22 -11.35 2.29
C SER A 81 -0.09 -9.86 2.37
N ASP A 82 0.94 -9.01 2.36
CA ASP A 82 0.82 -7.56 2.40
C ASP A 82 0.75 -6.90 1.00
N LEU A 83 0.78 -7.69 -0.09
CA LEU A 83 0.64 -7.16 -1.45
C LEU A 83 -0.64 -6.33 -1.68
N PRO A 84 -1.84 -6.73 -1.19
CA PRO A 84 -3.03 -5.89 -1.27
C PRO A 84 -2.86 -4.55 -0.54
N LEU A 85 -2.15 -4.56 0.60
CA LEU A 85 -1.87 -3.37 1.40
C LEU A 85 -0.96 -2.40 0.63
N LEU A 86 0.10 -2.90 -0.02
CA LEU A 86 0.96 -2.10 -0.90
C LEU A 86 0.23 -1.55 -2.13
N ALA A 87 -0.60 -2.36 -2.78
CA ALA A 87 -1.44 -1.90 -3.88
C ALA A 87 -2.40 -0.78 -3.45
N ASN A 88 -2.93 -0.85 -2.22
CA ASN A 88 -3.74 0.22 -1.65
C ASN A 88 -2.94 1.50 -1.43
N VAL A 89 -1.70 1.43 -0.92
CA VAL A 89 -0.80 2.60 -0.82
C VAL A 89 -0.61 3.26 -2.18
N ARG A 90 -0.30 2.47 -3.22
CA ARG A 90 -0.14 2.97 -4.60
C ARG A 90 -1.38 3.71 -5.07
N ASN A 91 -2.55 3.06 -4.96
CA ASN A 91 -3.81 3.61 -5.45
C ASN A 91 -4.21 4.87 -4.68
N LEU A 92 -4.03 4.86 -3.35
CA LEU A 92 -4.28 6.00 -2.48
C LEU A 92 -3.38 7.18 -2.85
N ALA A 93 -2.07 6.95 -2.99
CA ALA A 93 -1.11 7.97 -3.35
C ALA A 93 -1.44 8.61 -4.70
N THR A 94 -1.68 7.80 -5.72
CA THR A 94 -2.07 8.28 -7.05
C THR A 94 -3.32 9.14 -6.98
N ARG A 95 -4.38 8.66 -6.30
CA ARG A 95 -5.63 9.42 -6.14
C ARG A 95 -5.40 10.77 -5.46
N LEU A 96 -4.66 10.79 -4.35
CA LEU A 96 -4.39 12.02 -3.61
C LEU A 96 -3.50 12.98 -4.40
N LEU A 97 -2.47 12.49 -5.09
CA LEU A 97 -1.61 13.32 -5.95
C LEU A 97 -2.38 13.90 -7.14
N THR A 98 -3.25 13.12 -7.79
CA THR A 98 -4.14 13.61 -8.85
C THR A 98 -5.01 14.76 -8.35
N SER A 99 -5.51 14.68 -7.11
CA SER A 99 -6.34 15.75 -6.54
C SER A 99 -5.59 17.07 -6.31
N LEU A 100 -4.25 17.05 -6.27
CA LEU A 100 -3.42 18.26 -6.14
C LEU A 100 -3.13 18.94 -7.48
N ILE A 101 -3.36 18.26 -8.60
CA ILE A 101 -3.17 18.85 -9.93
C ILE A 101 -4.37 19.78 -10.19
N PRO A 102 -4.15 21.08 -10.47
CA PRO A 102 -5.23 21.97 -10.85
C PRO A 102 -5.92 21.42 -12.09
N ALA A 103 -7.24 21.21 -12.01
CA ALA A 103 -8.03 20.87 -13.19
C ALA A 103 -7.81 21.98 -14.22
N SER A 104 -7.14 21.67 -15.33
CA SER A 104 -6.99 22.61 -16.43
C SER A 104 -8.41 22.88 -16.94
N THR A 105 -8.94 24.07 -16.68
CA THR A 105 -10.24 24.51 -17.20
C THR A 105 -10.24 24.29 -18.71
N PRO A 106 -11.19 23.52 -19.29
CA PRO A 106 -11.29 23.40 -20.73
C PRO A 106 -11.83 24.71 -21.28
N LEU A 107 -10.94 25.63 -21.63
CA LEU A 107 -11.28 26.79 -22.44
C LEU A 107 -11.32 26.33 -23.89
N SER A 108 -12.55 26.09 -24.36
CA SER A 108 -12.99 25.82 -25.74
C SER A 108 -13.33 24.36 -26.07
N PRO A 109 -14.47 24.11 -26.74
CA PRO A 109 -14.77 22.81 -27.34
C PRO A 109 -13.81 22.61 -28.52
N SER A 110 -12.65 22.02 -28.26
CA SER A 110 -11.73 21.61 -29.31
C SER A 110 -12.14 20.22 -29.80
N THR A 111 -12.32 20.08 -31.12
CA THR A 111 -12.54 18.81 -31.84
C THR A 111 -11.32 17.88 -31.82
N ALA A 112 -10.32 18.18 -30.97
CA ALA A 112 -9.11 17.40 -30.82
C ALA A 112 -9.41 16.09 -30.07
N ALA A 113 -8.71 15.03 -30.48
CA ALA A 113 -8.77 13.71 -29.87
C ALA A 113 -8.67 13.80 -28.33
N PRO A 114 -9.36 12.92 -27.58
CA PRO A 114 -9.36 12.96 -26.12
C PRO A 114 -7.92 13.02 -25.58
N PRO A 115 -7.66 13.84 -24.55
CA PRO A 115 -6.32 13.98 -24.01
C PRO A 115 -5.80 12.59 -23.63
N VAL A 116 -4.65 12.24 -24.22
CA VAL A 116 -3.90 11.04 -23.87
C VAL A 116 -3.75 11.04 -22.34
N PRO A 117 -4.14 9.98 -21.62
CA PRO A 117 -4.06 9.97 -20.16
C PRO A 117 -2.63 10.32 -19.76
N ILE A 118 -2.50 11.33 -18.90
CA ILE A 118 -1.21 11.79 -18.36
C ILE A 118 -0.53 10.58 -17.73
N TYR A 119 0.48 10.05 -18.40
CA TYR A 119 1.11 8.78 -18.03
C TYR A 119 1.90 8.92 -16.71
N ASN A 120 1.85 7.83 -15.92
CA ASN A 120 2.35 7.59 -14.56
C ASN A 120 3.76 8.09 -14.18
N ASN A 121 4.59 8.54 -15.11
CA ASN A 121 5.96 8.96 -14.79
C ASN A 121 6.03 10.28 -13.99
N GLN A 122 4.90 10.98 -13.84
CA GLN A 122 4.83 12.17 -13.02
C GLN A 122 4.74 11.85 -11.53
N PHE A 123 4.17 10.73 -11.12
CA PHE A 123 4.06 10.39 -9.71
C PHE A 123 5.21 9.49 -9.27
N ARG A 124 5.88 9.88 -8.19
CA ARG A 124 6.92 9.10 -7.55
C ARG A 124 6.40 8.64 -6.21
N ILE A 125 6.20 7.34 -6.09
CA ILE A 125 5.66 6.68 -4.89
C ILE A 125 6.65 5.59 -4.48
N GLY A 126 7.06 5.59 -3.22
CA GLY A 126 8.07 4.66 -2.74
C GLY A 126 8.47 4.91 -1.30
N PHE A 127 9.49 4.18 -0.88
CA PHE A 127 9.99 4.17 0.49
C PHE A 127 11.47 4.57 0.50
N ILE A 128 11.91 5.19 1.58
CA ILE A 128 13.33 5.38 1.86
C ILE A 128 13.75 4.24 2.78
N THR A 129 14.70 3.42 2.33
CA THR A 129 15.09 2.22 3.07
C THR A 129 16.35 2.46 3.91
N PRO A 130 16.47 1.83 5.09
CA PRO A 130 17.71 1.82 5.86
C PRO A 130 18.90 1.37 4.99
N PRO A 131 20.12 1.90 5.22
CA PRO A 131 20.50 2.84 6.28
C PRO A 131 20.19 4.32 5.96
N PHE A 132 19.60 4.60 4.80
CA PHE A 132 19.25 5.96 4.40
C PHE A 132 18.03 6.46 5.18
N LYS A 133 17.93 7.79 5.31
CA LYS A 133 16.79 8.45 5.97
C LYS A 133 16.52 9.80 5.33
N ASP A 134 15.28 10.26 5.40
CA ASP A 134 14.97 11.66 5.14
C ASP A 134 15.40 12.49 6.35
N ASN A 135 16.42 13.34 6.20
CA ASN A 135 16.91 14.19 7.30
C ASN A 135 15.85 15.20 7.81
N LYS A 136 14.79 15.46 7.02
CA LYS A 136 13.67 16.32 7.43
C LYS A 136 12.50 15.57 8.03
N ILE A 137 12.44 14.25 7.82
CA ILE A 137 11.47 13.34 8.42
C ILE A 137 12.27 12.13 8.94
N PRO A 138 13.07 12.29 10.02
CA PRO A 138 14.06 11.30 10.42
C PRO A 138 13.43 10.13 11.19
N VAL A 139 12.40 9.52 10.60
CA VAL A 139 11.71 8.36 11.14
C VAL A 139 12.21 7.13 10.39
N THR A 140 13.06 6.34 11.04
CA THR A 140 13.65 5.13 10.46
C THR A 140 13.01 3.85 10.96
N ASP A 141 12.23 3.96 12.04
CA ASP A 141 11.58 2.85 12.75
C ASP A 141 10.06 3.05 12.71
N HIS A 142 9.52 3.40 11.54
CA HIS A 142 8.09 3.40 11.22
C HIS A 142 7.94 3.59 9.71
N LEU A 143 7.51 2.56 9.01
CA LEU A 143 7.33 2.51 7.58
C LEU A 143 6.29 3.54 7.13
N HIS A 144 6.68 4.33 6.14
CA HIS A 144 5.81 5.29 5.50
C HIS A 144 6.23 5.49 4.06
N ALA A 145 5.24 5.63 3.19
CA ALA A 145 5.50 5.93 1.79
C ALA A 145 5.60 7.44 1.59
N HIS A 146 6.57 7.82 0.77
CA HIS A 146 6.67 9.14 0.19
C HIS A 146 6.00 9.12 -1.18
N ALA A 147 5.11 10.09 -1.42
CA ALA A 147 4.39 10.23 -2.68
C ALA A 147 4.47 11.68 -3.15
N PHE A 148 5.05 11.95 -4.31
CA PHE A 148 5.17 13.32 -4.81
C PHE A 148 5.03 13.42 -6.32
N ILE A 149 4.72 14.64 -6.77
CA ILE A 149 4.60 14.98 -8.18
C ILE A 149 5.96 15.45 -8.70
N GLY A 150 6.56 14.73 -9.63
CA GLY A 150 7.87 15.07 -10.18
C GLY A 150 7.93 16.44 -10.89
N PRO A 151 9.11 17.09 -10.90
CA PRO A 151 10.39 16.63 -10.32
C PRO A 151 10.49 16.85 -8.79
N ALA A 152 11.56 16.32 -8.16
CA ALA A 152 11.92 16.58 -6.76
C ALA A 152 12.74 17.87 -6.62
N ASP A 153 12.21 18.99 -7.10
CA ASP A 153 12.91 20.29 -7.22
C ASP A 153 13.22 20.97 -5.88
N LEU A 154 12.57 20.57 -4.79
CA LEU A 154 12.77 21.16 -3.46
C LEU A 154 13.61 20.30 -2.51
N ALA A 155 14.09 19.13 -2.96
CA ALA A 155 14.91 18.27 -2.10
C ALA A 155 16.29 18.90 -1.80
N GLY A 156 16.87 19.63 -2.76
CA GLY A 156 18.27 20.04 -2.70
C GLY A 156 19.23 18.83 -2.80
N TRP A 157 20.52 19.10 -2.97
CA TRP A 157 21.51 18.06 -3.30
C TRP A 157 21.65 16.93 -2.26
N TRP A 158 21.78 17.26 -0.96
CA TRP A 158 21.97 16.25 0.08
C TRP A 158 20.74 15.37 0.29
N ARG A 159 19.54 15.96 0.35
CA ARG A 159 18.31 15.19 0.55
C ARG A 159 17.97 14.40 -0.71
N ALA A 160 18.31 14.90 -1.91
CA ALA A 160 18.10 14.18 -3.16
C ALA A 160 18.80 12.82 -3.20
N VAL A 161 19.85 12.59 -2.40
CA VAL A 161 20.47 11.26 -2.26
C VAL A 161 19.46 10.23 -1.74
N ALA A 162 18.66 10.59 -0.73
CA ALA A 162 17.65 9.69 -0.15
C ALA A 162 16.48 9.39 -1.12
N TYR A 163 16.22 10.30 -2.06
CA TYR A 163 15.22 10.15 -3.11
C TYR A 163 15.82 9.66 -4.45
N GLY A 164 17.10 9.32 -4.42
CA GLY A 164 17.86 8.80 -5.55
C GLY A 164 17.82 7.26 -5.61
N PRO A 165 18.33 6.66 -6.70
CA PRO A 165 18.20 5.23 -6.97
C PRO A 165 18.89 4.29 -5.97
N LEU A 166 19.75 4.81 -5.08
CA LEU A 166 20.44 4.01 -4.06
C LEU A 166 19.63 3.83 -2.77
N ALA A 167 18.72 4.76 -2.48
CA ALA A 167 18.00 4.84 -1.21
C ALA A 167 16.48 4.75 -1.40
N TRP A 168 16.02 5.10 -2.59
CA TRP A 168 14.63 5.09 -2.97
C TRP A 168 14.22 3.71 -3.49
N TYR A 169 13.27 3.10 -2.81
CA TYR A 169 12.67 1.85 -3.21
C TYR A 169 11.26 2.14 -3.76
N ALA A 170 11.08 2.07 -5.08
CA ALA A 170 9.81 2.39 -5.70
C ALA A 170 8.74 1.35 -5.35
N ILE A 171 7.49 1.80 -5.17
CA ILE A 171 6.40 0.90 -4.73
C ILE A 171 6.11 -0.21 -5.73
N GLU A 172 6.19 0.06 -7.04
CA GLU A 172 5.98 -0.96 -8.07
C GLU A 172 7.10 -2.01 -8.05
N ASP A 173 8.34 -1.59 -7.83
CA ASP A 173 9.48 -2.50 -7.74
C ASP A 173 9.32 -3.41 -6.52
N LEU A 174 8.79 -2.89 -5.41
CA LEU A 174 8.58 -3.68 -4.17
C LEU A 174 7.49 -4.71 -4.35
N ILE A 175 6.36 -4.30 -4.96
CA ILE A 175 5.28 -5.20 -5.32
C ILE A 175 5.80 -6.29 -6.27
N ALA A 176 6.62 -5.92 -7.25
CA ALA A 176 7.20 -6.87 -8.20
C ALA A 176 8.18 -7.85 -7.52
N GLU A 177 9.08 -7.37 -6.66
CA GLU A 177 10.05 -8.20 -5.93
C GLU A 177 9.34 -9.22 -5.02
N ILE A 178 8.36 -8.77 -4.23
CA ILE A 178 7.58 -9.67 -3.35
C ILE A 178 6.80 -10.70 -4.16
N ARG A 179 6.23 -10.32 -5.32
CA ARG A 179 5.55 -11.28 -6.20
C ARG A 179 6.52 -12.30 -6.79
N GLU A 180 7.69 -11.85 -7.22
CA GLU A 180 8.72 -12.72 -7.78
C GLU A 180 9.22 -13.75 -6.76
N SER A 181 9.28 -13.39 -5.47
CA SER A 181 9.72 -14.32 -4.42
C SER A 181 8.74 -15.45 -4.11
N VAL A 182 7.46 -15.30 -4.46
CA VAL A 182 6.39 -16.27 -4.12
C VAL A 182 5.77 -17.00 -5.31
N THR A 183 5.92 -16.48 -6.54
CA THR A 183 5.39 -17.16 -7.71
C THR A 183 6.40 -18.16 -8.28
N ASN A 184 6.13 -19.47 -8.14
CA ASN A 184 6.83 -20.52 -8.90
C ASN A 184 6.63 -20.37 -10.43
N ASN A 185 5.58 -19.67 -10.85
CA ASN A 185 5.41 -19.26 -12.22
C ASN A 185 6.15 -17.95 -12.44
N ARG A 186 7.40 -18.08 -12.92
CA ARG A 186 8.21 -17.06 -13.59
C ARG A 186 7.29 -16.07 -14.32
N ILE A 187 6.89 -14.99 -13.65
CA ILE A 187 6.09 -13.93 -14.25
C ILE A 187 6.90 -13.50 -15.46
N LYS A 188 6.36 -13.71 -16.67
CA LYS A 188 7.07 -13.42 -17.92
C LYS A 188 7.64 -12.00 -17.82
N SER A 189 8.96 -11.89 -17.64
CA SER A 189 9.67 -10.61 -17.55
C SER A 189 9.68 -9.86 -18.88
N GLY A 190 9.23 -10.50 -19.97
CA GLY A 190 9.22 -9.99 -21.34
C GLY A 190 7.88 -9.45 -21.84
N TYR A 191 7.01 -8.91 -20.98
CA TYR A 191 5.91 -8.09 -21.51
C TYR A 191 6.52 -6.82 -22.12
N GLU A 192 6.31 -6.59 -23.42
CA GLU A 192 6.68 -5.34 -24.11
C GLU A 192 6.12 -4.09 -23.40
N ASN A 193 5.06 -4.26 -22.59
CA ASN A 193 4.48 -3.24 -21.72
C ASN A 193 4.36 -3.73 -20.26
N ARG A 194 5.49 -3.90 -19.55
CA ARG A 194 5.51 -4.29 -18.11
C ARG A 194 4.60 -3.41 -17.24
N GLN A 195 4.52 -2.11 -17.53
CA GLN A 195 3.67 -1.15 -16.79
C GLN A 195 2.16 -1.43 -16.88
N ARG A 196 1.73 -2.32 -17.77
CA ARG A 196 0.33 -2.76 -17.91
C ARG A 196 0.23 -4.29 -17.90
N ALA A 197 1.16 -4.97 -17.25
CA ALA A 197 1.05 -6.41 -17.11
C ALA A 197 -0.28 -6.71 -16.40
N PRO A 198 -1.10 -7.65 -16.91
CA PRO A 198 -2.41 -7.94 -16.31
C PRO A 198 -2.35 -8.25 -14.81
N ILE A 199 -1.22 -8.80 -14.34
CA ILE A 199 -0.98 -9.11 -12.94
C ILE A 199 -0.92 -7.87 -12.03
N ASP A 200 -0.51 -6.71 -12.55
CA ASP A 200 -0.44 -5.44 -11.80
C ASP A 200 -1.81 -4.81 -11.57
N MET A 201 -2.82 -5.28 -12.30
CA MET A 201 -4.23 -4.90 -12.16
C MET A 201 -4.96 -5.75 -11.11
N VAL A 202 -4.32 -6.81 -10.58
CA VAL A 202 -4.90 -7.69 -9.56
C VAL A 202 -4.13 -7.50 -8.25
N PRO A 203 -4.64 -6.69 -7.29
CA PRO A 203 -3.94 -6.39 -6.04
C PRO A 203 -3.49 -7.62 -5.26
N SER A 204 -4.30 -8.68 -5.25
CA SER A 204 -4.04 -9.94 -4.54
C SER A 204 -3.17 -10.94 -5.30
N ALA A 205 -2.74 -10.62 -6.52
CA ALA A 205 -1.88 -11.54 -7.27
C ALA A 205 -0.52 -11.68 -6.58
N GLY A 206 -0.16 -12.92 -6.26
CA GLY A 206 1.03 -13.26 -5.47
C GLY A 206 0.82 -13.19 -3.96
N ALA A 207 -0.36 -12.80 -3.46
CA ALA A 207 -0.57 -12.62 -2.02
C ALA A 207 -0.71 -13.92 -1.21
N ARG A 208 -0.76 -15.08 -1.89
CA ARG A 208 -0.92 -16.39 -1.27
C ARG A 208 0.23 -17.29 -1.68
N VAL A 209 0.68 -18.12 -0.75
CA VAL A 209 1.75 -19.09 -0.95
C VAL A 209 1.21 -20.47 -0.61
N GLY A 210 1.58 -21.47 -1.41
CA GLY A 210 1.21 -22.84 -1.16
C GLY A 210 2.20 -23.82 -1.74
N GLN A 211 2.16 -25.05 -1.23
CA GLN A 211 2.94 -26.16 -1.71
C GLN A 211 2.30 -26.80 -2.96
N ALA A 212 3.06 -27.64 -3.66
CA ALA A 212 2.60 -28.30 -4.88
C ALA A 212 1.44 -29.29 -4.64
N ASP A 213 1.25 -29.73 -3.40
CA ASP A 213 0.12 -30.58 -2.96
C ASP A 213 -1.16 -29.78 -2.66
N GLY A 214 -1.12 -28.45 -2.81
CA GLY A 214 -2.25 -27.55 -2.54
C GLY A 214 -2.37 -27.11 -1.09
N GLN A 215 -1.44 -27.48 -0.20
CA GLN A 215 -1.41 -26.96 1.17
C GLN A 215 -1.07 -25.46 1.16
N GLU A 216 -1.94 -24.64 1.75
CA GLU A 216 -1.68 -23.21 1.94
C GLU A 216 -0.69 -22.98 3.08
N THR A 217 0.35 -22.21 2.79
CA THR A 217 1.42 -21.84 3.73
C THR A 217 1.60 -20.33 3.78
N THR A 218 0.57 -19.57 3.40
CA THR A 218 0.53 -18.11 3.44
C THR A 218 0.73 -17.62 4.87
N GLU A 219 1.69 -16.73 5.11
CA GLU A 219 1.85 -16.08 6.42
C GLU A 219 0.70 -15.10 6.68
N PRO A 220 0.30 -14.83 7.93
CA PRO A 220 -0.71 -13.82 8.22
C PRO A 220 -0.28 -12.42 7.75
N GLY A 221 -1.18 -11.67 7.12
CA GLY A 221 -0.91 -10.28 6.72
C GLY A 221 -0.90 -9.33 7.91
N ILE A 222 -0.17 -8.21 7.81
CA ILE A 222 -0.05 -7.22 8.88
C ILE A 222 -1.42 -6.60 9.24
N ALA A 223 -2.30 -6.44 8.25
CA ALA A 223 -3.66 -5.93 8.46
C ALA A 223 -4.53 -6.89 9.29
N ASP A 224 -4.32 -8.20 9.17
CA ASP A 224 -5.15 -9.22 9.83
C ASP A 224 -4.78 -9.38 11.32
N LEU A 225 -3.52 -9.09 11.69
CA LEU A 225 -3.03 -9.23 13.06
C LEU A 225 -3.74 -8.31 14.08
N HIS A 226 -4.48 -7.30 13.62
CA HIS A 226 -5.21 -6.38 14.49
C HIS A 226 -6.56 -6.95 14.97
N LEU A 227 -7.18 -7.85 14.21
CA LEU A 227 -8.56 -8.32 14.48
C LEU A 227 -8.66 -9.31 15.66
N GLU A 228 -7.60 -10.03 16.00
CA GLU A 228 -7.67 -11.10 17.02
C GLU A 228 -7.55 -10.63 18.49
N HIS A 229 -7.35 -9.34 18.78
CA HIS A 229 -7.15 -8.87 20.17
C HIS A 229 -8.34 -8.15 20.83
N GLY A 230 -9.51 -8.11 20.17
CA GLY A 230 -10.64 -7.25 20.58
C GLY A 230 -11.86 -7.92 21.21
N GLU A 231 -12.16 -9.19 20.93
CA GLU A 231 -13.40 -9.84 21.42
C GLU A 231 -13.16 -11.30 21.83
N GLN A 232 -12.51 -11.52 22.98
CA GLN A 232 -12.85 -12.68 23.81
C GLN A 232 -14.00 -12.30 24.75
N GLY A 233 -15.11 -11.85 24.16
CA GLY A 233 -16.41 -11.85 24.82
C GLY A 233 -16.91 -13.28 24.85
N LEU A 234 -16.72 -13.94 26.01
CA LEU A 234 -17.46 -15.10 26.51
C LEU A 234 -18.45 -15.75 25.52
N ILE A 235 -17.97 -16.55 24.58
CA ILE A 235 -18.82 -17.56 23.94
C ILE A 235 -18.78 -18.76 24.90
N PRO A 236 -19.90 -19.14 25.53
CA PRO A 236 -19.93 -20.35 26.35
C PRO A 236 -19.66 -21.55 25.45
N SER A 237 -18.58 -22.26 25.76
CA SER A 237 -18.21 -23.54 25.19
C SER A 237 -19.36 -24.53 25.36
N ASN A 238 -20.17 -24.72 24.32
CA ASN A 238 -21.08 -25.85 24.25
C ASN A 238 -20.34 -27.05 23.66
N SER A 239 -19.53 -27.66 24.51
CA SER A 239 -19.04 -29.02 24.33
C SER A 239 -20.20 -29.99 24.55
N ASN A 240 -20.86 -30.40 23.48
CA ASN A 240 -21.52 -31.71 23.35
C ASN A 240 -22.06 -31.85 21.94
N LEU A 241 -21.43 -32.72 21.13
CA LEU A 241 -22.09 -33.72 20.30
C LEU A 241 -21.01 -34.60 19.64
N SER A 242 -21.10 -35.89 19.97
CA SER A 242 -20.29 -37.00 19.47
C SER A 242 -20.51 -37.26 17.96
N PRO A 243 -19.67 -38.10 17.32
CA PRO A 243 -19.55 -38.17 15.87
C PRO A 243 -20.63 -39.08 15.28
N GLN A 244 -21.45 -38.55 14.36
CA GLN A 244 -22.22 -39.38 13.46
C GLN A 244 -21.44 -39.64 12.18
N SER A 245 -21.04 -40.89 12.03
CA SER A 245 -20.66 -41.50 10.78
C SER A 245 -21.78 -41.35 9.74
N MET A 246 -21.52 -40.67 8.64
CA MET A 246 -22.27 -40.86 7.39
C MET A 246 -21.30 -41.07 6.23
N SER A 247 -21.18 -42.33 5.88
CA SER A 247 -21.30 -42.86 4.53
C SER A 247 -20.60 -42.09 3.40
N ARG A 248 -19.47 -42.66 2.99
CA ARG A 248 -18.93 -42.60 1.62
C ARG A 248 -20.05 -42.78 0.60
N GLN A 249 -20.35 -41.75 -0.18
CA GLN A 249 -20.93 -41.91 -1.50
C GLN A 249 -19.95 -41.35 -2.53
N PHE A 250 -19.56 -42.25 -3.42
CA PHE A 250 -18.65 -42.04 -4.54
C PHE A 250 -19.18 -40.95 -5.46
N LEU A 251 -18.46 -39.84 -5.58
CA LEU A 251 -18.55 -38.96 -6.74
C LEU A 251 -17.53 -39.43 -7.76
N SER A 252 -18.03 -40.14 -8.77
CA SER A 252 -17.31 -40.52 -9.98
C SER A 252 -16.82 -39.28 -10.73
N SER A 253 -15.55 -39.29 -11.09
CA SER A 253 -14.87 -38.34 -11.96
C SER A 253 -15.41 -38.45 -13.39
N GLN A 254 -16.12 -37.43 -13.87
CA GLN A 254 -16.51 -37.31 -15.27
C GLN A 254 -15.52 -36.38 -15.98
N ASN A 255 -14.37 -36.94 -16.34
CA ASN A 255 -13.41 -36.32 -17.26
C ASN A 255 -13.87 -36.65 -18.69
N GLN A 256 -14.42 -35.67 -19.42
CA GLN A 256 -14.60 -35.77 -20.86
C GLN A 256 -13.99 -34.55 -21.54
N ILE A 257 -12.85 -34.78 -22.19
CA ILE A 257 -12.17 -33.82 -23.06
C ILE A 257 -12.86 -33.89 -24.43
N PRO A 258 -13.32 -32.78 -25.02
CA PRO A 258 -13.90 -32.78 -26.35
C PRO A 258 -12.81 -32.96 -27.41
N HIS A 259 -12.94 -34.01 -28.23
CA HIS A 259 -12.11 -34.21 -29.42
C HIS A 259 -12.54 -33.24 -30.53
N LEU A 260 -11.63 -32.35 -30.94
CA LEU A 260 -11.71 -31.62 -32.21
C LEU A 260 -11.52 -32.60 -33.36
N ARG A 261 -12.51 -32.69 -34.26
CA ARG A 261 -12.36 -33.35 -35.56
C ARG A 261 -11.61 -32.41 -36.51
N VAL A 262 -10.55 -32.93 -37.12
CA VAL A 262 -9.90 -32.38 -38.32
C VAL A 262 -10.49 -33.07 -39.53
#